data_AF-A0A916LL05-F1
#
_entry.id   AF-A0A916LL05-F1
#
_cell.length_a   1.000
_cell.length_b   1.000
_cell.length_c   1.000
_cell.angle_alpha   90.00
_cell.angle_beta   90.00
_cell.angle_gamma   90.00
#
_symmetry.space_group_name_H-M   'P 1'
#
loop_
_entity.id
_entity.type
_entity.pdbx_description
1 polymer ?
#
loop_
_entity_poly.entity_id
_entity_poly.type
_entity_poly.pdbx_seq_one_letter_code
_entity_poly.pdbx_strand_id
1 'polypeptide(L)'
;MGQKTHPIGFRLGIIRDWDAHWYEDKNFAEKLQEDLMIRNYIRNRLKRSGVSRIIIDRKTKQVEIKIHTSRPGIVIGKGGKDIESLQ
;
A
#
# COMPACT_ATOMS: atom_id res chain seq x y z
N MET A 1 -34.64 1.07 -1.65
CA MET A 1 -33.21 1.05 -1.29
C MET A 1 -32.42 0.69 -2.53
N GLY A 2 -31.62 1.61 -3.08
CA GLY A 2 -30.89 1.40 -4.35
C GLY A 2 -29.53 0.75 -4.12
N GLN A 3 -29.17 -0.25 -4.93
CA GLN A 3 -27.86 -0.88 -4.93
C GLN A 3 -26.84 0.05 -5.58
N LYS A 4 -26.12 0.85 -4.77
CA LYS A 4 -25.06 1.75 -5.26
C LYS A 4 -23.73 0.99 -5.35
N THR A 5 -23.07 1.09 -6.50
CA THR A 5 -21.75 0.50 -6.74
C THR A 5 -20.65 1.28 -6.00
N HIS A 6 -19.55 0.60 -5.70
CA HIS A 6 -18.41 1.23 -5.04
C HIS A 6 -17.72 2.23 -6.00
N PRO A 7 -17.65 3.53 -5.66
CA PRO A 7 -17.21 4.57 -6.60
C PRO A 7 -15.73 4.51 -6.95
N ILE A 8 -14.91 3.83 -6.13
CA ILE A 8 -13.49 3.56 -6.46
C ILE A 8 -13.41 2.48 -7.54
N GLY A 9 -14.16 1.38 -7.38
CA GLY A 9 -14.12 0.27 -8.33
C GLY A 9 -14.74 0.67 -9.66
N PHE A 10 -15.83 1.44 -9.63
CA PHE A 10 -16.49 1.94 -10.85
C PHE A 10 -15.60 2.83 -11.72
N ARG A 11 -14.63 3.54 -11.13
CA ARG A 11 -13.71 4.46 -11.85
C ARG A 11 -12.33 3.87 -12.08
N LEU A 12 -12.12 2.63 -11.67
CA LEU A 12 -10.85 1.96 -11.77
C LEU A 12 -10.57 1.61 -13.25
N GLY A 13 -9.40 1.99 -13.75
CA GLY A 13 -9.03 1.82 -15.17
C GLY A 13 -9.52 2.92 -16.12
N ILE A 14 -10.30 3.91 -15.63
CA ILE A 14 -10.71 5.08 -16.42
C ILE A 14 -10.03 6.35 -15.92
N ILE A 15 -10.26 6.70 -14.64
CA ILE A 15 -9.73 7.93 -14.03
C ILE A 15 -8.82 7.58 -12.84
N ARG A 16 -8.95 6.37 -12.28
CA ARG A 16 -8.18 5.93 -11.12
C ARG A 16 -7.39 4.66 -11.41
N ASP A 17 -6.13 4.67 -10.99
CA ASP A 17 -5.23 3.53 -11.08
C ASP A 17 -5.34 2.56 -9.89
N TRP A 18 -4.67 1.41 -10.06
CA TRP A 18 -4.55 0.36 -9.06
C TRP A 18 -3.66 0.82 -7.90
N ASP A 19 -3.94 0.32 -6.70
CA ASP A 19 -3.07 0.53 -5.54
C ASP A 19 -1.94 -0.53 -5.48
N ALA A 20 -1.86 -1.46 -6.44
CA ALA A 20 -0.79 -2.44 -6.56
C ALA A 20 -0.43 -2.62 -8.05
N HIS A 21 0.83 -2.41 -8.40
CA HIS A 21 1.34 -2.56 -9.77
C HIS A 21 2.37 -3.69 -9.81
N TRP A 22 1.90 -4.87 -10.18
CA TRP A 22 2.74 -6.02 -10.44
C TRP A 22 1.96 -7.09 -11.20
N TYR A 23 2.69 -8.04 -11.78
CA TYR A 23 2.13 -9.17 -12.52
C TYR A 23 2.83 -10.46 -12.08
N GLU A 24 2.08 -11.54 -11.96
CA GLU A 24 2.59 -12.88 -11.67
C GLU A 24 1.64 -13.94 -12.24
N ASP A 25 2.18 -14.97 -12.87
CA ASP A 25 1.37 -16.02 -13.52
C ASP A 25 1.05 -17.17 -12.56
N LYS A 26 2.06 -17.71 -11.87
CA LYS A 26 1.92 -18.98 -11.12
C LYS A 26 1.64 -18.76 -9.64
N ASN A 27 2.32 -17.79 -9.03
CA ASN A 27 2.32 -17.60 -7.57
C ASN A 27 1.53 -16.35 -7.14
N PHE A 28 0.45 -16.03 -7.86
CA PHE A 28 -0.35 -14.84 -7.59
C PHE A 28 -0.93 -14.83 -6.16
N ALA A 29 -1.48 -15.96 -5.71
CA ALA A 29 -2.14 -16.07 -4.41
C ALA A 29 -1.17 -15.81 -3.24
N GLU A 30 0.04 -16.37 -3.31
CA GLU A 30 1.08 -16.18 -2.30
C GLU A 30 1.51 -14.71 -2.23
N LYS A 31 1.78 -14.10 -3.40
CA LYS A 31 2.15 -12.67 -3.47
C LYS A 31 1.03 -11.74 -2.99
N LEU A 32 -0.23 -12.09 -3.26
CA LEU A 32 -1.37 -11.35 -2.75
C LEU A 32 -1.47 -11.44 -1.21
N GLN A 33 -1.23 -12.62 -0.64
CA GLN A 33 -1.22 -12.80 0.81
C GLN A 33 -0.12 -11.96 1.47
N GLU A 34 1.08 -11.95 0.90
CA GLU A 34 2.17 -11.08 1.34
C GLU A 34 1.79 -9.60 1.27
N ASP A 35 1.17 -9.14 0.17
CA ASP A 35 0.71 -7.75 0.03
C ASP A 35 -0.31 -7.36 1.12
N LEU A 36 -1.23 -8.26 1.45
CA LEU A 36 -2.20 -8.05 2.53
C LEU A 36 -1.51 -7.96 3.90
N MET A 37 -0.52 -8.82 4.17
CA MET A 37 0.28 -8.77 5.39
C MET A 37 1.05 -7.45 5.50
N ILE A 38 1.72 -7.03 4.43
CA ILE A 38 2.46 -5.74 4.36
C ILE A 38 1.52 -4.57 4.65
N ARG A 39 0.36 -4.51 4.00
CA ARG A 39 -0.63 -3.44 4.23
C ARG A 39 -1.10 -3.40 5.69
N ASN A 40 -1.36 -4.55 6.29
CA ASN A 40 -1.80 -4.64 7.68
C ASN A 40 -0.68 -4.24 8.66
N TYR A 41 0.55 -4.67 8.40
CA TYR A 41 1.71 -4.31 9.20
C TYR A 41 1.95 -2.79 9.20
N ILE A 42 1.98 -2.17 8.02
CA ILE A 42 2.18 -0.72 7.86
C ILE A 42 1.07 0.07 8.55
N ARG A 43 -0.20 -0.31 8.33
CA ARG A 43 -1.34 0.36 8.97
C ARG A 43 -1.28 0.24 10.49
N ASN A 44 -0.85 -0.90 11.02
CA ASN A 44 -0.77 -1.11 12.46
C ASN A 44 0.39 -0.35 13.11
N ARG A 45 1.55 -0.32 12.45
CA ARG A 45 2.73 0.39 12.94
C ARG A 45 2.58 1.91 12.84
N LEU A 46 2.02 2.40 11.73
CA LEU A 46 1.91 3.83 11.41
C LEU A 46 0.54 4.44 11.73
N LYS A 47 -0.23 3.88 12.69
CA LYS A 47 -1.57 4.39 13.06
C LYS A 47 -1.59 5.89 13.37
N ARG A 48 -0.52 6.43 13.95
CA ARG A 48 -0.41 7.84 14.35
C ARG A 48 -0.08 8.80 13.19
N SER A 49 0.44 8.31 12.06
CA SER A 49 0.87 9.19 10.97
C SER A 49 -0.27 9.59 10.02
N GLY A 50 -1.43 8.93 10.09
CA GLY A 50 -2.55 9.20 9.19
C GLY A 50 -2.24 8.82 7.75
N VAL A 51 -2.00 7.52 7.53
CA VAL A 51 -1.75 6.93 6.21
C VAL A 51 -3.05 6.94 5.40
N SER A 52 -3.03 7.57 4.21
CA SER A 52 -4.19 7.69 3.33
C SER A 52 -4.22 6.61 2.24
N ARG A 53 -3.07 6.29 1.65
CA ARG A 53 -2.93 5.30 0.58
C ARG A 53 -1.58 4.59 0.68
N ILE A 54 -1.57 3.31 0.36
CA ILE A 54 -0.36 2.50 0.25
C ILE A 54 -0.36 1.92 -1.16
N ILE A 55 0.64 2.26 -1.95
CA ILE A 55 0.85 1.72 -3.30
C ILE A 55 2.02 0.73 -3.24
N ILE A 56 1.83 -0.46 -3.79
CA ILE A 56 2.84 -1.52 -3.81
C ILE A 56 3.23 -1.78 -5.26
N ASP A 57 4.49 -1.53 -5.59
CA ASP A 57 5.03 -1.82 -6.91
C ASP A 57 6.04 -2.97 -6.75
N ARG A 58 5.76 -4.15 -7.33
CA ARG A 58 6.71 -5.27 -7.28
C ARG A 58 7.47 -5.36 -8.60
N LYS A 59 8.78 -5.18 -8.53
CA LYS A 59 9.73 -5.46 -9.62
C LYS A 59 10.33 -6.86 -9.40
N THR A 60 11.03 -7.40 -10.39
CA THR A 60 11.57 -8.78 -10.35
C THR A 60 12.43 -9.08 -9.12
N LYS A 61 13.16 -8.09 -8.58
CA LYS A 61 14.09 -8.27 -7.46
C LYS A 61 13.80 -7.39 -6.25
N GLN A 62 12.85 -6.47 -6.35
CA GLN A 62 12.61 -5.46 -5.32
C GLN A 62 11.13 -5.13 -5.22
N VAL A 63 10.68 -4.89 -3.99
CA VAL A 63 9.33 -4.41 -3.69
C VAL A 63 9.45 -2.96 -3.27
N GLU A 64 8.80 -2.08 -4.00
CA GLU A 64 8.78 -0.64 -3.74
C GLU A 64 7.43 -0.29 -3.12
N ILE A 65 7.46 0.26 -1.90
CA ILE A 65 6.25 0.60 -1.14
C ILE A 65 6.17 2.12 -1.04
N LYS A 66 5.15 2.71 -1.66
CA LYS A 66 4.89 4.16 -1.60
C LYS A 66 3.77 4.43 -0.61
N ILE A 67 4.12 5.12 0.47
CA ILE A 67 3.20 5.48 1.55
C ILE A 67 2.79 6.93 1.41
N HIS A 68 1.51 7.17 1.12
CA HIS A 68 0.93 8.51 1.16
C HIS A 68 0.42 8.78 2.58
N THR A 69 1.00 9.79 3.23
CA THR A 69 0.70 10.13 4.62
C THR A 69 0.52 11.63 4.80
N SER A 70 -0.35 12.01 5.72
CA SER A 70 -0.53 13.42 6.13
C SER A 70 0.63 13.96 6.97
N ARG A 71 1.35 13.09 7.68
CA ARG A 71 2.44 13.46 8.59
C ARG A 71 3.71 12.66 8.30
N PRO A 72 4.51 13.05 7.28
CA PRO A 72 5.72 12.32 6.90
C PRO A 72 6.77 12.30 8.01
N GLY A 73 6.89 13.36 8.81
CA GLY A 73 7.88 13.42 9.90
C GLY A 73 7.72 12.33 10.97
N ILE A 74 6.50 11.88 11.23
CA ILE A 74 6.23 10.77 12.18
C ILE A 74 6.61 9.42 11.57
N VAL A 75 6.54 9.29 10.24
CA VAL A 75 6.91 8.05 9.53
C VAL A 75 8.43 7.92 9.40
N ILE A 76 9.13 9.03 9.20
CA ILE A 76 10.60 9.06 9.06
C ILE A 76 11.29 8.90 10.42
N GLY A 77 10.71 9.47 11.49
CA GLY A 77 11.30 9.47 12.82
C GLY A 77 12.50 10.42 12.93
N LYS A 78 13.14 10.47 14.11
CA LYS A 78 14.37 11.27 14.30
C LYS A 78 15.55 10.57 13.63
N GLY A 79 16.04 11.17 12.53
CA GLY A 79 17.22 10.69 11.81
C GLY A 79 17.00 9.43 10.95
N GLY A 80 15.76 9.11 10.58
CA GLY A 80 15.47 7.96 9.71
C GLY A 80 15.33 6.61 10.42
N LYS A 81 15.48 6.56 11.76
CA LYS A 81 15.42 5.32 12.54
C LYS A 81 14.13 4.53 12.36
N ASP A 82 12.99 5.21 12.21
CA ASP A 82 11.71 4.53 12.05
C ASP A 82 11.61 3.86 10.67
N ILE A 83 12.28 4.39 9.64
CA ILE A 83 12.40 3.77 8.31
C ILE A 83 13.35 2.59 8.33
N GLU A 84 14.51 2.71 8.99
CA GLU A 84 15.45 1.59 9.15
C GLU A 84 14.82 0.41 9.88
N SER A 85 13.96 0.66 10.86
CA SER A 85 13.22 -0.41 11.56
C SER A 85 12.13 -1.07 10.71
N LEU A 86 11.79 -0.47 9.56
CA LEU A 86 10.71 -0.89 8.69
C LEU A 86 11.22 -1.62 7.43
N GLN A 87 12.52 -1.50 7.14
CA GLN A 87 13.23 -2.17 6.04
C GLN A 87 13.70 -3.57 6.47
#